data_AF-A0A6B2DJ31-F1
#
_entry.id   AF-A0A6B2DJ31-F1
#
_cell.length_a   1.000
_cell.length_b   1.000
_cell.length_c   1.000
_cell.angle_alpha   90.00
_cell.angle_beta   90.00
_cell.angle_gamma   90.00
#
_symmetry.space_group_name_H-M   'P 1'
#
loop_
_entity.id
_entity.type
_entity.pdbx_description
1 polymer ?
#
loop_
_entity_poly.entity_id
_entity_poly.type
_entity_poly.pdbx_seq_one_letter_code
_entity_poly.pdbx_strand_id
1 'polypeptide(L)'
;MKLGLCLAAFGDLDLATALRHAEKFGPLWLDVPTDTTFGLIDAGRCADDATYRDDVAGALRGQQVGCVSNSRDAQLLLGPHDRHTDPVHQGDAAAKRAHALT
;
A
#
# COMPACT_ATOMS: atom_id res chain seq x y z
N MET A 1 -19.64 -15.97 -3.43
CA MET A 1 -18.21 -15.80 -3.10
C MET A 1 -17.67 -14.64 -3.93
N LYS A 2 -16.87 -13.74 -3.35
CA LYS A 2 -16.26 -12.60 -4.05
C LYS A 2 -14.78 -12.89 -4.26
N LEU A 3 -14.26 -12.73 -5.47
CA LEU A 3 -12.84 -12.92 -5.77
C LEU A 3 -12.10 -11.60 -5.56
N GLY A 4 -10.97 -11.66 -4.84
CA GLY A 4 -10.16 -10.49 -4.53
C GLY A 4 -8.83 -10.47 -5.29
N LEU A 5 -8.33 -9.28 -5.57
CA LEU A 5 -6.97 -9.05 -6.10
C LEU A 5 -6.26 -8.01 -5.24
N CYS A 6 -5.10 -8.39 -4.72
CA CYS A 6 -4.21 -7.47 -4.03
C CYS A 6 -3.35 -6.73 -5.04
N LEU A 7 -3.40 -5.40 -5.03
CA LEU A 7 -2.62 -4.57 -5.95
C LEU A 7 -1.11 -4.60 -5.66
N ALA A 8 -0.66 -5.23 -4.56
CA ALA A 8 0.76 -5.45 -4.27
C ALA A 8 1.45 -6.27 -5.38
N ALA A 9 0.69 -7.08 -6.14
CA ALA A 9 1.18 -7.75 -7.35
C ALA A 9 1.71 -6.77 -8.43
N PHE A 10 1.36 -5.49 -8.32
CA PHE A 10 1.76 -4.38 -9.18
C PHE A 10 2.47 -3.27 -8.40
N GLY A 11 3.10 -3.58 -7.25
CA GLY A 11 3.64 -2.59 -6.31
C GLY A 11 4.71 -1.64 -6.89
N ASP A 12 5.35 -2.01 -8.00
CA ASP A 12 6.33 -1.18 -8.70
C ASP A 12 5.70 -0.17 -9.68
N LEU A 13 4.37 -0.19 -9.84
CA LEU A 13 3.61 0.70 -10.73
C LEU A 13 2.92 1.82 -9.93
N ASP A 14 2.55 2.90 -10.63
CA ASP A 14 1.60 3.87 -10.10
C ASP A 14 0.17 3.30 -9.99
N LEU A 15 -0.65 3.89 -9.13
CA LEU A 15 -2.04 3.45 -8.90
C LEU A 15 -2.86 3.36 -10.19
N ALA A 16 -2.79 4.38 -11.05
CA ALA A 16 -3.58 4.42 -12.26
C ALA A 16 -3.22 3.26 -13.21
N THR A 17 -1.95 2.93 -13.31
CA THR A 17 -1.43 1.83 -14.13
C THR A 17 -1.78 0.49 -13.51
N ALA A 18 -1.64 0.32 -12.19
CA ALA A 18 -2.06 -0.88 -11.49
C ALA A 18 -3.56 -1.18 -11.70
N LEU A 19 -4.42 -0.16 -11.63
CA LEU A 19 -5.85 -0.30 -11.89
C LEU A 19 -6.15 -0.74 -13.33
N ARG A 20 -5.50 -0.14 -14.34
CA ARG A 20 -5.63 -0.58 -15.74
C ARG A 20 -5.18 -2.03 -15.96
N HIS A 21 -4.24 -2.52 -15.16
CA HIS A 21 -3.85 -3.93 -15.17
C HIS A 21 -4.91 -4.81 -14.49
N ALA A 22 -5.43 -4.39 -13.34
CA ALA A 22 -6.47 -5.11 -12.60
C ALA A 22 -7.76 -5.31 -13.42
N GLU A 23 -8.18 -4.31 -14.21
CA GLU A 23 -9.36 -4.38 -15.08
C GLU A 23 -9.34 -5.55 -16.07
N LYS A 24 -8.14 -5.98 -16.50
CA LYS A 24 -7.97 -7.10 -17.46
C LYS A 24 -8.40 -8.45 -16.89
N PHE A 25 -8.55 -8.55 -15.57
CA PHE A 25 -8.96 -9.78 -14.88
C PHE A 25 -10.47 -9.83 -14.59
N GLY A 26 -11.23 -8.83 -15.04
CA GLY A 26 -12.68 -8.74 -14.84
C GLY A 26 -13.07 -8.09 -13.50
N PRO A 27 -14.36 -8.17 -13.11
CA PRO A 27 -14.84 -7.52 -11.89
C PRO A 27 -14.30 -8.23 -10.65
N LEU A 28 -13.42 -7.53 -9.91
CA LEU A 28 -12.76 -8.04 -8.71
C LEU A 28 -12.91 -7.07 -7.54
N TRP A 29 -12.83 -7.62 -6.33
CA TRP A 29 -12.67 -6.82 -5.12
C TRP A 29 -11.19 -6.49 -4.93
N LEU A 30 -10.84 -5.22 -4.86
CA LEU A 30 -9.45 -4.78 -4.71
C LEU A 30 -9.07 -4.72 -3.23
N ASP A 31 -7.93 -5.30 -2.91
CA ASP A 31 -7.14 -4.95 -1.75
C ASP A 31 -6.10 -3.92 -2.18
N VAL A 32 -6.12 -2.76 -1.53
CA VAL A 32 -5.36 -1.57 -1.88
C VAL A 32 -4.24 -1.37 -0.86
N PRO A 33 -2.99 -1.71 -1.20
CA PRO A 33 -1.86 -1.54 -0.31
C PRO A 33 -1.45 -0.07 -0.20
N THR A 34 -1.05 0.34 0.99
CA THR A 34 -0.50 1.66 1.32
C THR A 34 0.93 1.58 1.86
N ASP A 35 1.60 0.47 1.59
CA ASP A 35 2.97 0.26 2.02
C ASP A 35 3.89 1.31 1.41
N THR A 36 4.76 1.92 2.22
CA THR A 36 5.69 2.97 1.78
C THR A 36 6.69 2.47 0.73
N THR A 37 6.83 1.15 0.59
CA THR A 37 7.69 0.52 -0.39
C THR A 37 7.07 0.37 -1.78
N PHE A 38 5.78 0.71 -1.94
CA PHE A 38 5.08 0.60 -3.22
C PHE A 38 4.74 1.98 -3.81
N GLY A 39 4.63 2.03 -5.15
CA GLY A 39 4.25 3.25 -5.89
C GLY A 39 2.74 3.52 -5.93
N LEU A 40 1.94 2.85 -5.10
CA LEU A 40 0.48 2.83 -5.21
C LEU A 40 -0.17 4.02 -4.50
N ILE A 41 -0.21 4.00 -3.16
CA ILE A 41 -0.82 5.06 -2.35
C ILE A 41 0.08 5.36 -1.17
N ASP A 42 0.43 6.63 -1.01
CA ASP A 42 1.10 7.15 0.17
C ASP A 42 0.05 7.52 1.23
N ALA A 43 -0.06 6.68 2.28
CA ALA A 43 -1.03 6.91 3.36
C ALA A 43 -0.74 8.19 4.16
N GLY A 44 0.53 8.53 4.38
CA GLY A 44 0.92 9.74 5.12
C GLY A 44 0.50 10.99 4.35
N ARG A 45 0.83 11.03 3.04
CA ARG A 45 0.39 12.12 2.17
C ARG A 45 -1.14 12.20 2.07
N CYS A 46 -1.86 11.07 2.03
CA CYS A 46 -3.32 11.06 2.07
C CYS A 46 -3.89 11.74 3.33
N ALA A 47 -3.20 11.65 4.47
CA ALA A 47 -3.62 12.32 5.69
C ALA A 47 -3.40 13.85 5.60
N ASP A 48 -2.26 14.27 5.07
CA ASP A 48 -1.81 15.66 5.13
C ASP A 48 -2.23 16.52 3.91
N ASP A 49 -2.42 15.91 2.74
CA ASP A 49 -2.70 16.58 1.46
C ASP A 49 -4.12 16.22 0.97
N ALA A 50 -5.05 17.15 1.14
CA ALA A 50 -6.44 16.97 0.75
C ALA A 50 -6.60 16.78 -0.77
N THR A 51 -5.79 17.46 -1.58
CA THR A 51 -5.83 17.33 -3.03
C THR A 51 -5.38 15.94 -3.45
N TYR A 52 -4.28 15.44 -2.88
CA TYR A 52 -3.82 14.08 -3.15
C TYR A 52 -4.86 13.02 -2.73
N ARG A 53 -5.49 13.20 -1.56
CA ARG A 53 -6.57 12.32 -1.11
C ARG A 53 -7.76 12.31 -2.08
N ASP A 54 -8.16 13.47 -2.58
CA ASP A 54 -9.25 13.60 -3.56
C ASP A 54 -8.86 12.95 -4.90
N ASP A 55 -7.61 13.07 -5.33
CA ASP A 55 -7.08 12.42 -6.54
C ASP A 55 -7.12 10.88 -6.39
N VAL A 56 -6.67 10.35 -5.25
CA VAL A 56 -6.73 8.91 -4.92
C VAL A 56 -8.19 8.42 -4.89
N ALA A 57 -9.07 9.15 -4.23
CA ALA A 57 -10.50 8.83 -4.20
C ALA A 57 -11.14 8.89 -5.59
N GLY A 58 -10.69 9.82 -6.44
CA GLY A 58 -11.08 9.93 -7.84
C GLY A 58 -10.62 8.72 -8.65
N ALA A 59 -9.37 8.30 -8.50
CA ALA A 59 -8.82 7.13 -9.20
C ALA A 59 -9.51 5.82 -8.79
N LEU A 60 -9.88 5.68 -7.52
CA LEU A 60 -10.58 4.50 -7.01
C LEU A 60 -12.09 4.52 -7.25
N ARG A 61 -12.64 5.63 -7.78
CA ARG A 61 -14.08 5.77 -8.00
C ARG A 61 -14.57 4.72 -9.01
N GLY A 62 -15.58 3.95 -8.60
CA GLY A 62 -16.16 2.87 -9.43
C GLY A 62 -15.44 1.53 -9.28
N GLN A 63 -14.30 1.47 -8.59
CA GLN A 63 -13.65 0.22 -8.22
C GLN A 63 -14.35 -0.39 -7.00
N GLN A 64 -14.35 -1.73 -6.90
CA GLN A 64 -14.87 -2.43 -5.71
C GLN A 64 -13.74 -2.61 -4.70
N VAL A 65 -13.48 -1.62 -3.85
CA VAL A 65 -12.45 -1.75 -2.80
C VAL A 65 -13.01 -2.53 -1.61
N GLY A 66 -12.35 -3.64 -1.26
CA GLY A 66 -12.74 -4.50 -0.14
C GLY A 66 -11.85 -4.40 1.09
N CYS A 67 -10.61 -3.98 0.88
CA CYS A 67 -9.57 -3.96 1.89
C CYS A 67 -8.58 -2.84 1.58
N VAL A 68 -8.00 -2.28 2.64
CA VAL A 68 -6.80 -1.45 2.59
C VAL A 68 -5.77 -2.15 3.47
N SER A 69 -4.55 -2.32 2.98
CA SER A 69 -3.50 -3.08 3.66
C SER A 69 -2.20 -2.28 3.77
N ASN A 70 -1.42 -2.55 4.80
CA ASN A 70 -0.10 -1.92 5.03
C ASN A 70 0.86 -2.96 5.64
N SER A 71 0.91 -4.13 5.01
CA SER A 71 1.51 -5.32 5.62
C SER A 71 3.02 -5.26 5.71
N ARG A 72 3.69 -4.62 4.75
CA ARG A 72 5.13 -4.46 4.66
C ARG A 72 5.63 -3.53 5.75
N ASP A 73 5.00 -2.39 5.94
CA ASP A 73 5.39 -1.44 6.99
C ASP A 73 5.07 -2.02 8.37
N ALA A 74 3.91 -2.68 8.50
CA ALA A 74 3.52 -3.35 9.75
C ALA A 74 4.49 -4.48 10.16
N GLN A 75 5.34 -5.01 9.27
CA GLN A 75 6.40 -5.96 9.67
C GLN A 75 7.37 -5.34 10.70
N LEU A 76 7.54 -4.02 10.70
CA LEU A 76 8.35 -3.33 11.70
C LEU A 76 7.77 -3.40 13.12
N LEU A 77 6.48 -3.74 13.29
CA LEU A 77 5.87 -3.95 14.61
C LEU A 77 6.12 -5.35 15.16
N LEU A 78 6.41 -6.33 14.29
CA LEU A 78 6.44 -7.75 14.65
C LEU A 78 7.85 -8.26 14.97
N GLY A 79 8.85 -7.82 14.19
CA GLY A 79 10.22 -8.33 14.29
C GLY A 79 10.35 -9.84 14.03
N PRO A 80 11.57 -10.41 14.13
CA PRO A 80 12.87 -9.73 14.31
C PRO A 80 13.23 -8.84 13.11
N HIS A 81 14.06 -7.82 13.31
CA HIS A 81 14.46 -6.89 12.25
C HIS A 81 15.85 -7.20 11.70
N ASP A 82 15.94 -7.32 10.38
CA ASP A 82 17.19 -7.53 9.63
C ASP A 82 16.99 -6.94 8.21
N ARG A 83 17.84 -7.29 7.24
CA ARG A 83 17.83 -6.81 5.84
C ARG A 83 16.48 -6.89 5.12
N HIS A 84 15.57 -7.75 5.58
CA HIS A 84 14.26 -7.93 4.94
C HIS A 84 13.29 -6.76 5.21
N THR A 85 13.55 -5.95 6.23
CA THR A 85 12.78 -4.74 6.57
C THR A 85 13.46 -3.43 6.17
N ASP A 86 14.69 -3.50 5.65
CA ASP A 86 15.44 -2.36 5.11
C ASP A 86 14.66 -1.53 4.07
N PRO A 87 13.85 -2.12 3.18
CA PRO A 87 13.07 -1.33 2.24
C PRO A 87 12.07 -0.37 2.88
N VAL A 88 11.56 -0.69 4.08
CA VAL A 88 10.64 0.19 4.83
C VAL A 88 11.43 1.26 5.58
N HIS A 89 12.44 0.82 6.35
CA HIS A 89 13.29 1.74 7.10
C HIS A 89 14.68 1.15 7.27
N GLN A 90 15.70 1.92 6.93
CA GLN A 90 17.10 1.55 7.08
C GLN A 90 17.56 1.70 8.54
N GLY A 91 18.63 1.00 8.91
CA GLY A 91 19.25 1.12 10.23
C GLY A 91 19.07 -0.14 11.10
N ASP A 92 19.45 0.00 12.37
CA ASP A 92 19.40 -1.11 13.32
C ASP A 92 17.96 -1.45 13.75
N ALA A 93 17.83 -2.54 14.52
CA ALA A 93 16.54 -3.00 15.01
C ALA A 93 15.82 -1.98 15.91
N ALA A 94 16.57 -1.15 16.65
CA ALA A 94 16.00 -0.15 17.54
C ALA A 94 15.41 1.02 16.74
N ALA A 95 16.12 1.52 15.73
CA ALA A 95 15.66 2.56 14.82
C ALA A 95 14.40 2.13 14.07
N LYS A 96 14.41 0.92 13.51
CA LYS A 96 13.25 0.32 12.82
C LYS A 96 12.02 0.20 13.71
N ARG A 97 12.18 -0.24 14.95
CA ARG A 97 11.08 -0.31 15.92
C ARG A 97 10.57 1.07 16.31
N ALA A 98 11.46 2.05 16.48
CA ALA A 98 11.05 3.42 16.79
C ALA A 98 10.23 4.03 15.65
N HIS A 99 10.65 3.83 14.39
CA HIS A 99 9.90 4.24 13.21
C HIS A 99 8.52 3.58 13.11
N ALA A 100 8.39 2.31 13.52
CA ALA A 100 7.11 1.61 13.51
C ALA A 100 6.05 2.21 14.48
N LEU A 101 6.48 2.99 15.47
CA LEU A 101 5.65 3.49 16.57
C LEU A 101 5.34 5.00 16.46
N THR A 102 5.88 5.67 15.45
CA THR A 102 5.57 7.07 15.10
C THR A 102 4.37 7.14 14.18
#